data_AF-A0A2V7DFA0-F1
#
_entry.id   AF-A0A2V7DFA0-F1
#
_cell.length_a   1.000
_cell.length_b   1.000
_cell.length_c   1.000
_cell.angle_alpha   90.00
_cell.angle_beta   90.00
_cell.angle_gamma   90.00
#
_symmetry.space_group_name_H-M   'P 1'
#
loop_
_entity.id
_entity.type
_entity.pdbx_description
1 polymer ?
#
loop_
_entity_poly.entity_id
_entity_poly.type
_entity_poly.pdbx_seq_one_letter_code
_entity_poly.pdbx_strand_id
1 'polypeptide(L)' 'AEKVALEYADAITDTHRDVDDELFARVQRHYDDDTLAELTMIIAWENASSRFNRAFRIPSQGFWKR' A
#
# COMPACT_ATOMS: atom_id res chain seq x y z
N ALA A 1 -4.27 -12.06 8.09
CA ALA A 1 -3.46 -11.79 6.90
C ALA A 1 -4.07 -10.65 6.08
N GLU A 2 -5.01 -10.89 5.17
CA GLU A 2 -5.47 -9.89 4.18
C GLU A 2 -5.96 -8.56 4.76
N LYS A 3 -6.83 -8.57 5.78
CA LYS A 3 -7.31 -7.33 6.43
C LYS A 3 -6.18 -6.48 7.02
N VAL A 4 -5.17 -7.12 7.59
CA VAL A 4 -4.02 -6.44 8.20
C VAL A 4 -3.10 -5.87 7.12
N ALA A 5 -2.94 -6.56 5.99
CA ALA A 5 -2.21 -6.03 4.84
C ALA A 5 -2.90 -4.79 4.24
N LEU A 6 -4.23 -4.79 4.17
CA LEU A 6 -4.99 -3.60 3.72
C LEU A 6 -4.86 -2.43 4.69
N GLU A 7 -4.95 -2.67 6.00
CA GLU A 7 -4.76 -1.64 7.02
C GLU A 7 -3.33 -1.03 6.97
N TYR A 8 -2.33 -1.88 6.76
CA TYR A 8 -0.93 -1.47 6.53
C TYR A 8 -0.78 -0.63 5.25
N ALA A 9 -1.44 -1.04 4.15
CA ALA A 9 -1.45 -0.27 2.91
C ALA A 9 -2.13 1.09 3.07
N ASP A 10 -3.24 1.16 3.80
CA ASP A 10 -3.92 2.42 4.11
C ASP A 10 -3.02 3.34 4.95
N ALA A 11 -2.22 2.79 5.87
CA ALA A 11 -1.30 3.58 6.69
C ALA A 11 -0.14 4.16 5.86
N ILE A 12 0.51 3.36 5.01
CA ILE A 12 1.58 3.83 4.11
C ILE A 12 1.09 4.88 3.09
N THR A 13 -0.19 4.81 2.72
CA THR A 13 -0.78 5.69 1.70
C THR A 13 -1.15 7.08 2.26
N ASP A 14 -1.47 7.15 3.54
CA ASP A 14 -1.89 8.39 4.18
C ASP A 14 -0.68 9.22 4.62
N THR A 15 -0.48 10.38 3.99
CA THR A 15 0.66 11.28 4.30
C THR A 15 0.56 11.97 5.67
N HIS A 16 -0.53 11.76 6.43
CA HIS A 16 -0.74 12.35 7.76
C HIS A 16 -0.47 11.39 8.92
N ARG A 17 -0.15 10.12 8.66
CA ARG A 17 0.16 9.13 9.68
C ARG A 17 1.27 8.20 9.24
N ASP A 18 1.98 7.64 10.21
CA ASP A 18 2.94 6.58 10.00
C ASP A 18 2.32 5.22 10.32
N VAL A 19 3.00 4.13 9.93
CA VAL A 19 2.71 2.80 10.45
C VAL A 19 3.22 2.74 11.89
N ASP A 20 2.33 2.55 12.85
CA ASP A 20 2.72 2.38 14.25
C ASP A 20 3.23 0.96 14.56
N ASP A 21 3.91 0.83 15.70
CA ASP A 21 4.52 -0.42 16.15
C ASP A 21 3.49 -1.55 16.34
N GLU A 22 2.26 -1.21 16.73
CA GLU A 22 1.20 -2.20 16.95
C GLU A 22 0.76 -2.82 15.62
N LEU A 23 0.51 -1.97 14.61
CA LEU A 23 0.18 -2.40 13.26
C LEU A 23 1.33 -3.18 12.65
N PHE A 24 2.57 -2.70 12.78
CA PHE A 24 3.74 -3.41 12.27
C PHE A 24 3.89 -4.81 12.90
N ALA A 25 3.75 -4.92 14.22
CA ALA A 25 3.79 -6.21 14.91
C ALA A 25 2.65 -7.15 14.48
N ARG A 26 1.46 -6.62 14.19
CA ARG A 26 0.34 -7.43 13.65
C ARG A 26 0.62 -7.94 12.23
N VAL A 27 1.30 -7.14 11.40
CA VAL A 27 1.71 -7.54 10.05
C VAL A 27 2.76 -8.65 10.11
N GLN A 28 3.79 -8.52 10.94
CA GLN A 28 4.86 -9.53 11.10
C GLN A 28 4.36 -10.89 11.64
N ARG A 29 3.18 -10.95 12.27
CA ARG A 29 2.54 -12.23 12.65
C ARG A 29 2.00 -13.01 11.45
N HIS A 30 1.88 -12.38 10.28
CA HIS A 30 1.27 -12.96 9.09
C HIS A 30 2.24 -13.09 7.92
N TYR A 31 3.29 -12.28 7.87
CA TYR A 31 4.24 -12.21 6.76
C TYR A 31 5.65 -12.25 7.32
N ASP A 32 6.53 -13.01 6.68
CA ASP A 32 7.97 -12.95 6.95
C ASP A 32 8.57 -11.64 6.39
N ASP A 33 9.82 -11.38 6.75
CA ASP A 33 10.49 -10.12 6.39
C ASP A 33 10.60 -9.93 4.87
N ASP A 34 10.83 -11.00 4.11
CA ASP A 34 10.90 -10.97 2.65
C ASP A 34 9.54 -10.58 2.04
N THR A 35 8.47 -11.26 2.46
CA THR A 35 7.10 -10.96 1.99
C THR A 35 6.65 -9.57 2.41
N LEU A 36 7.03 -9.11 3.61
CA LEU A 36 6.73 -7.77 4.09
C LEU A 36 7.48 -6.70 3.29
N ALA A 37 8.73 -6.94 2.93
CA ALA A 37 9.51 -6.05 2.07
C ALA A 37 8.87 -5.94 0.67
N GLU A 38 8.47 -7.07 0.08
CA GLU A 38 7.76 -7.09 -1.22
C GLU A 38 6.42 -6.36 -1.15
N LEU A 39 5.60 -6.64 -0.13
CA LEU A 39 4.32 -5.97 0.10
C LEU A 39 4.50 -4.46 0.20
N THR A 40 5.47 -4.02 1.01
CA THR A 40 5.77 -2.59 1.20
C THR A 40 6.22 -1.94 -0.11
N MET A 41 7.06 -2.62 -0.89
CA MET A 41 7.52 -2.12 -2.18
C MET A 41 6.37 -1.96 -3.19
N ILE A 42 5.44 -2.92 -3.26
CA ILE A 42 4.26 -2.84 -4.12
C ILE A 42 3.39 -1.64 -3.72
N ILE A 43 3.11 -1.47 -2.43
CA ILE A 43 2.29 -0.34 -1.93
C ILE A 43 2.97 0.99 -2.29
N ALA A 44 4.27 1.12 -2.04
CA ALA A 44 5.04 2.32 -2.37
C ALA A 44 5.03 2.63 -3.88
N TRP A 45 5.19 1.60 -4.71
CA TRP A 45 5.15 1.72 -6.18
C TRP A 45 3.77 2.20 -6.65
N GLU A 46 2.69 1.61 -6.18
CA GLU A 46 1.33 2.03 -6.56
C GLU A 46 1.03 3.46 -6.11
N ASN A 47 1.49 3.85 -4.93
CA ASN A 47 1.37 5.23 -4.45
C ASN A 47 2.16 6.23 -5.32
N ALA A 48 3.36 5.86 -5.77
CA ALA A 48 4.14 6.67 -6.70
C ALA A 48 3.46 6.76 -8.07
N SER A 49 3.03 5.63 -8.64
CA SER A 49 2.31 5.53 -9.91
C SER A 49 1.02 6.37 -9.90
N SER A 50 0.22 6.27 -8.84
CA SER A 50 -1.00 7.06 -8.65
C SER A 50 -0.73 8.57 -8.60
N ARG A 51 0.29 8.99 -7.86
CA ARG A 51 0.71 10.41 -7.80
C ARG A 51 1.22 10.92 -9.16
N PHE A 52 1.99 10.11 -9.87
CA PHE A 52 2.44 10.44 -11.22
C PHE A 52 1.25 10.63 -12.17
N ASN A 53 0.34 9.65 -12.23
CA ASN A 53 -0.85 9.71 -13.07
C ASN A 53 -1.71 10.94 -12.76
N ARG A 54 -1.87 11.28 -11.48
CA ARG A 54 -2.59 12.49 -11.05
C ARG A 54 -1.89 13.76 -11.52
N ALA A 55 -0.57 13.87 -11.36
CA ALA A 55 0.20 15.04 -11.77
C ALA A 55 0.10 15.30 -13.29
N PHE A 56 0.16 14.23 -14.09
CA PHE A 56 0.05 14.30 -15.55
C PHE A 56 -1.39 14.22 -16.08
N ARG A 57 -2.41 14.17 -15.21
CA ARG A 57 -3.83 14.04 -15.57
C ARG A 57 -4.11 12.84 -16.49
N ILE A 58 -3.39 11.74 -16.26
CA ILE A 58 -3.56 10.49 -17.02
C ILE A 58 -4.87 9.82 -16.58
N PRO A 59 -5.86 9.62 -17.46
CA PRO A 59 -7.13 9.04 -17.09
C PRO A 59 -7.06 7.51 -16.96
N SER A 60 -7.93 6.96 -16.10
CA SER A 60 -8.19 5.52 -16.07
C SER A 60 -8.72 5.05 -17.42
N GLN A 61 -8.20 3.94 -17.92
CA GLN A 61 -8.70 3.29 -19.16
C GLN A 61 -10.00 2.52 -18.96
N GLY A 62 -10.52 2.43 -17.72
CA GLY A 62 -11.84 1.88 -17.45
C GLY A 62 -11.92 0.36 -17.42
N PHE A 63 -10.78 -0.35 -17.45
CA PHE A 63 -10.73 -1.83 -17.43
C PHE A 63 -11.33 -2.49 -16.18
N TRP A 64 -11.61 -1.71 -15.12
CA TRP A 64 -12.27 -2.17 -13.90
C TRP A 64 -13.80 -2.23 -14.04
N LYS A 65 -14.39 -1.57 -15.04
CA LYS A 65 -15.83 -1.65 -15.36
C LYS A 65 -16.03 -2.86 -16.27
N ARG A 66 -16.25 -4.04 -15.69
CA ARG A 66 -16.77 -5.19 -16.44
C ARG A 66 -18.25 -5.03 -16.71
#